data_AF-A0A3A6RF69-F1
#
_entry.id   AF-A0A3A6RF69-F1
#
_cell.length_a   1.000
_cell.length_b   1.000
_cell.length_c   1.000
_cell.angle_alpha   90.00
_cell.angle_beta   90.00
_cell.angle_gamma   90.00
#
_symmetry.space_group_name_H-M   'P 1'
#
loop_
_entity.id
_entity.type
_entity.pdbx_description
1 polymer ?
#
loop_
_entity_poly.entity_id
_entity_poly.type
_entity_poly.pdbx_seq_one_letter_code
_entity_poly.pdbx_strand_id
1 'polypeptide(L)'
;MKKFFRKEDKGVQSKSLRSIEPKNINDLFLWHLEDLGYFKQSCYSTVLRHLKHEIDLNKQGVKLTTEQKKELGINARLAITTDLVDVLSDKGITLSDPKSALKRVYYRATFEANRLESLQKIMDAGFFEVIYRSSGDERDCPWCEANNGNRFPVSEEANEAIKTNCTCAWNRGFFGPVVKVKK
;
A
#
# COMPACT_ATOMS: atom_id res chain seq x y z
N MET A 1 -10.91 11.03 -63.30
CA MET A 1 -10.31 10.08 -62.32
C MET A 1 -8.98 10.64 -61.82
N LYS A 2 -8.88 11.04 -60.55
CA LYS A 2 -7.61 11.30 -59.87
C LYS A 2 -7.59 10.44 -58.61
N LYS A 3 -6.70 9.44 -58.60
CA LYS A 3 -6.42 8.57 -57.45
C LYS A 3 -5.76 9.42 -56.36
N PHE A 4 -6.44 9.63 -55.24
CA PHE A 4 -5.81 10.15 -54.04
C PHE A 4 -5.24 8.97 -53.25
N PHE A 5 -3.91 8.88 -53.25
CA PHE A 5 -3.16 7.92 -52.46
C PHE A 5 -3.36 8.20 -50.96
N ARG A 6 -3.82 7.17 -50.27
CA ARG A 6 -3.88 7.03 -48.81
C ARG A 6 -2.46 7.16 -48.26
N LYS A 7 -2.20 8.16 -47.41
CA LYS A 7 -0.99 8.19 -46.57
C LYS A 7 -1.32 7.44 -45.28
N GLU A 8 -0.90 6.18 -45.22
CA GLU A 8 -0.77 5.46 -43.96
C GLU A 8 0.57 5.82 -43.30
N ASP A 9 0.44 6.04 -41.98
CA ASP A 9 1.38 5.92 -40.88
C ASP A 9 2.77 6.56 -40.93
N LYS A 10 2.95 7.51 -39.99
CA LYS A 10 4.18 7.59 -39.22
C LYS A 10 3.86 7.17 -37.79
N GLY A 11 4.35 5.98 -37.46
CA GLY A 11 4.08 5.27 -36.22
C GLY A 11 4.29 6.12 -34.97
N VAL A 12 3.23 6.21 -34.17
CA VAL A 12 3.42 6.20 -32.73
C VAL A 12 3.84 4.77 -32.42
N GLN A 13 5.14 4.58 -32.15
CA GLN A 13 5.60 3.37 -31.51
C GLN A 13 4.71 3.16 -30.29
N SER A 14 3.89 2.11 -30.37
CA SER A 14 3.29 1.43 -29.24
C SER A 14 4.40 1.20 -28.22
N LYS A 15 4.61 2.16 -27.31
CA LYS A 15 5.11 1.83 -25.99
C LYS A 15 4.10 0.83 -25.51
N SER A 16 4.51 -0.42 -25.41
CA SER A 16 3.67 -1.51 -24.93
C SER A 16 2.85 -0.96 -23.77
N LEU A 17 1.53 -1.08 -23.87
CA LEU A 17 0.67 -0.93 -22.70
C LEU A 17 1.23 -1.96 -21.73
N ARG A 18 2.12 -1.54 -20.84
CA ARG A 18 2.66 -2.38 -19.78
C ARG A 18 1.42 -2.73 -18.98
N SER A 19 0.99 -3.99 -19.11
CA SER A 19 -0.05 -4.54 -18.26
C SER A 19 0.33 -4.21 -16.83
N ILE A 20 -0.60 -3.64 -16.06
CA ILE A 20 -0.36 -3.45 -14.63
C ILE A 20 -0.50 -4.85 -14.05
N GLU A 21 0.62 -5.45 -13.65
CA GLU A 21 0.56 -6.83 -13.18
C GLU A 21 -0.29 -6.90 -11.90
N PRO A 22 -1.35 -7.74 -11.87
CA PRO A 22 -2.11 -7.92 -10.67
C PRO A 22 -1.22 -8.56 -9.61
N LYS A 23 -0.93 -7.82 -8.54
CA LYS A 23 -0.15 -8.35 -7.41
C LYS A 23 -1.06 -9.12 -6.47
N ASN A 24 -0.69 -10.36 -6.19
CA ASN A 24 -1.34 -11.13 -5.14
C ASN A 24 -1.19 -10.42 -3.80
N ILE A 25 -2.27 -10.31 -3.02
CA ILE A 25 -2.23 -9.66 -1.70
C ILE A 25 -1.21 -10.31 -0.76
N ASN A 26 -0.94 -11.61 -0.90
CA ASN A 26 0.07 -12.31 -0.11
C ASN A 26 1.49 -11.83 -0.44
N ASP A 27 1.78 -11.57 -1.71
CA ASP A 27 3.08 -11.06 -2.14
C ASP A 27 3.27 -9.63 -1.64
N LEU A 28 2.20 -8.82 -1.66
CA LEU A 28 2.20 -7.49 -1.05
C LEU A 28 2.40 -7.56 0.47
N PHE A 29 1.75 -8.49 1.18
CA PHE A 29 2.00 -8.66 2.61
C PHE A 29 3.46 -8.99 2.89
N LEU A 30 4.06 -9.93 2.15
CA LEU A 30 5.46 -10.28 2.32
C LEU A 30 6.38 -9.08 2.04
N TRP A 31 6.12 -8.36 0.95
CA TRP A 31 6.87 -7.15 0.60
C TRP A 31 6.81 -6.10 1.73
N HIS A 32 5.61 -5.82 2.26
CA HIS A 32 5.44 -4.84 3.35
C HIS A 32 5.98 -5.33 4.70
N LEU A 33 6.07 -6.64 4.94
CA LEU A 33 6.75 -7.21 6.12
C LEU A 33 8.26 -6.92 6.07
N GLU A 34 8.87 -7.09 4.90
CA GLU A 34 10.28 -6.83 4.65
C GLU A 34 10.59 -5.34 4.71
N ASP A 35 9.85 -4.52 3.95
CA ASP A 35 10.06 -3.06 3.84
C ASP A 35 9.95 -2.35 5.21
N LEU A 36 8.92 -2.69 5.99
CA LEU A 36 8.71 -2.05 7.29
C LEU A 36 9.69 -2.54 8.35
N GLY A 37 10.09 -3.81 8.31
CA GLY A 37 11.02 -4.41 9.25
C GLY A 37 10.53 -4.47 10.71
N TYR A 38 9.21 -4.44 10.95
CA TYR A 38 8.63 -4.47 12.30
C TYR A 38 8.52 -5.88 12.91
N PHE A 39 8.76 -6.92 12.12
CA PHE A 39 8.63 -8.31 12.55
C PHE A 39 9.94 -9.06 12.29
N LYS A 40 10.22 -10.07 13.11
CA LYS A 40 11.33 -11.00 12.89
C LYS A 40 11.05 -11.80 11.62
N GLN A 41 12.04 -11.91 10.73
CA GLN A 41 11.90 -12.66 9.48
C GLN A 41 11.52 -14.13 9.70
N SER A 42 12.07 -14.75 10.75
CA SER A 42 11.72 -16.12 11.17
C SER A 42 10.26 -16.29 11.58
N CYS A 43 9.53 -15.21 11.85
CA CYS A 43 8.13 -15.22 12.28
C CYS A 43 7.14 -14.80 11.17
N TYR A 44 7.61 -14.51 9.94
CA TYR A 44 6.74 -14.03 8.86
C TYR A 44 5.57 -14.96 8.55
N SER A 45 5.78 -16.28 8.59
CA SER A 45 4.70 -17.26 8.40
C SER A 45 3.57 -17.07 9.42
N THR A 46 3.91 -16.91 10.70
CA THR A 46 2.94 -16.63 11.77
C THR A 46 2.23 -15.29 11.56
N VAL A 47 2.96 -14.24 11.18
CA VAL A 47 2.37 -12.92 10.92
C VAL A 47 1.43 -12.96 9.72
N LEU A 48 1.79 -13.68 8.65
CA LEU A 48 0.92 -13.87 7.48
C LEU A 48 -0.39 -14.56 7.84
N ARG A 49 -0.36 -15.59 8.71
CA ARG A 49 -1.59 -16.22 9.21
C ARG A 49 -2.48 -15.22 9.94
N HIS A 50 -1.90 -14.28 10.68
CA HIS A 50 -2.67 -13.18 11.30
C HIS A 50 -3.30 -12.25 10.26
N LEU A 51 -2.51 -11.82 9.27
CA LEU A 51 -2.97 -10.92 8.21
C LEU A 51 -4.07 -11.56 7.34
N LYS A 52 -4.08 -12.89 7.25
CA LYS A 52 -5.13 -13.71 6.61
C LYS A 52 -6.32 -14.03 7.52
N HIS A 53 -6.34 -13.51 8.74
CA HIS A 53 -7.37 -13.76 9.74
C HIS A 53 -7.50 -15.22 10.19
N GLU A 54 -6.48 -16.05 9.98
CA GLU A 54 -6.43 -17.43 10.45
C GLU A 54 -6.13 -17.51 11.96
N ILE A 55 -5.39 -16.52 12.47
CA ILE A 55 -5.08 -16.36 13.89
C ILE A 55 -5.21 -14.88 14.32
N ASP A 56 -5.37 -14.62 15.62
CA ASP A 56 -5.42 -13.26 16.16
C ASP A 56 -4.34 -13.05 17.21
N LEU A 57 -3.15 -12.59 16.78
CA LEU A 57 -2.03 -12.29 17.65
C LEU A 57 -2.38 -11.23 18.71
N ASN A 58 -3.39 -10.39 18.51
CA ASN A 58 -3.82 -9.42 19.53
C ASN A 58 -4.65 -10.04 20.66
N LYS A 59 -5.11 -11.29 20.50
CA LYS A 59 -5.99 -11.99 21.43
C LYS A 59 -5.42 -13.32 21.91
N GLN A 60 -4.56 -13.97 21.13
CA GLN A 60 -3.87 -15.20 21.50
C GLN A 60 -2.73 -14.94 22.47
N GLY A 61 -2.46 -15.90 23.34
CA GLY A 61 -1.43 -15.80 24.37
C GLY A 61 -1.89 -15.11 25.65
N VAL A 62 -0.94 -14.88 26.55
CA VAL A 62 -1.16 -14.22 27.83
C VAL A 62 -0.94 -12.72 27.67
N LYS A 63 -1.78 -11.89 28.29
CA LYS A 63 -1.52 -10.44 28.32
C LYS A 63 -0.32 -10.16 29.22
N LEU A 64 0.60 -9.33 28.73
CA LEU A 64 1.77 -8.93 29.51
C LEU A 64 1.35 -8.16 30.77
N THR A 65 2.03 -8.44 31.87
CA THR A 65 1.88 -7.68 33.12
C THR A 65 2.48 -6.28 32.98
N THR A 66 2.22 -5.42 33.96
CA THR A 66 2.79 -4.07 34.01
C THR A 66 4.32 -4.10 34.07
N GLU A 67 4.87 -5.04 34.84
CA GLU A 67 6.30 -5.24 35.05
C GLU A 67 6.98 -5.68 33.76
N GLN A 68 6.43 -6.69 33.08
CA GLN A 68 6.95 -7.17 31.80
C GLN A 68 6.92 -6.07 30.74
N LYS A 69 5.85 -5.25 30.69
CA LYS A 69 5.79 -4.10 29.77
C LYS A 69 6.86 -3.05 30.08
N LYS A 70 7.12 -2.80 31.36
CA LYS A 70 8.15 -1.83 31.79
C LYS A 70 9.55 -2.30 31.39
N GLU A 71 9.85 -3.60 31.54
CA GLU A 71 11.12 -4.19 31.10
C GLU A 71 11.33 -4.07 29.59
N LEU A 72 10.25 -4.18 28.81
CA LEU A 72 10.27 -4.05 27.35
C LEU A 72 10.18 -2.59 26.84
N GLY A 73 10.07 -1.60 27.73
CA GLY A 73 9.88 -0.20 27.34
C GLY A 73 8.51 0.10 26.68
N ILE A 74 7.54 -0.78 26.85
CA ILE A 74 6.18 -0.65 26.30
C ILE A 74 5.30 0.15 27.27
N ASN A 75 4.38 0.94 26.74
CA ASN A 75 3.36 1.63 27.55
C ASN A 75 2.61 0.65 28.47
N ALA A 76 2.74 0.84 29.79
CA ALA A 76 2.11 0.02 30.81
C ALA A 76 0.58 -0.10 30.69
N ARG A 77 -0.11 0.85 30.04
CA ARG A 77 -1.56 0.81 29.81
C ARG A 77 -1.95 0.00 28.57
N LEU A 78 -1.00 -0.36 27.70
CA LEU A 78 -1.29 -1.10 26.49
C LEU A 78 -1.67 -2.54 26.83
N ALA A 79 -2.78 -3.00 26.24
CA ALA A 79 -3.17 -4.40 26.26
C ALA A 79 -2.53 -5.12 25.07
N ILE A 80 -1.41 -5.79 25.35
CA ILE A 80 -0.60 -6.54 24.38
C ILE A 80 -0.31 -7.94 24.93
N THR A 81 -0.28 -8.91 24.03
CA THR A 81 -0.08 -10.34 24.30
C THR A 81 1.38 -10.73 24.14
N THR A 82 1.80 -11.79 24.82
CA THR A 82 3.11 -12.42 24.62
C THR A 82 3.34 -12.80 23.16
N ASP A 83 2.33 -13.40 22.51
CA ASP A 83 2.44 -13.90 21.13
C ASP A 83 2.73 -12.77 20.13
N LEU A 84 2.15 -11.58 20.34
CA LEU A 84 2.48 -10.43 19.50
C LEU A 84 3.90 -9.93 19.77
N VAL A 85 4.33 -9.85 21.04
CA VAL A 85 5.70 -9.42 21.37
C VAL A 85 6.73 -10.38 20.79
N ASP A 86 6.47 -11.68 20.84
CA ASP A 86 7.42 -12.69 20.39
C ASP A 86 7.73 -12.60 18.89
N VAL A 87 6.78 -12.13 18.07
CA VAL A 87 6.97 -11.97 16.62
C VAL A 87 7.56 -10.61 16.21
N LEU A 88 7.53 -9.59 17.09
CA LEU A 88 8.03 -8.25 16.78
C LEU A 88 9.56 -8.23 16.74
N SER A 89 10.12 -7.39 15.86
CA SER A 89 11.54 -7.01 15.89
C SER A 89 11.78 -5.88 16.89
N ASP A 90 13.04 -5.54 17.14
CA ASP A 90 13.43 -4.37 17.96
C ASP A 90 12.84 -3.06 17.41
N LYS A 91 12.70 -2.95 16.09
CA LYS A 91 12.04 -1.81 15.44
C LYS A 91 10.52 -1.82 15.67
N GLY A 92 9.90 -3.01 15.70
CA GLY A 92 8.47 -3.17 15.95
C GLY A 92 8.09 -2.89 17.40
N ILE A 93 8.90 -3.34 18.35
CA ILE A 93 8.62 -3.19 19.79
C ILE A 93 8.76 -1.74 20.26
N THR A 94 9.62 -0.96 19.62
CA THR A 94 9.87 0.46 19.92
C THR A 94 8.83 1.41 19.33
N LEU A 95 7.84 0.91 18.59
CA LEU A 95 6.70 1.71 18.16
C LEU A 95 5.92 2.24 19.38
N SER A 96 5.38 3.46 19.28
CA SER A 96 4.52 4.02 20.32
C SER A 96 3.28 3.15 20.61
N ASP A 97 2.78 2.46 19.58
CA ASP A 97 1.81 1.38 19.67
C ASP A 97 2.32 0.18 18.85
N PRO A 98 2.95 -0.82 19.48
CA PRO A 98 3.42 -2.02 18.79
C PRO A 98 2.32 -2.81 18.07
N LYS A 99 1.05 -2.70 18.51
CA LYS A 99 -0.09 -3.31 17.82
C LYS A 99 -0.35 -2.69 16.46
N SER A 100 0.09 -1.45 16.26
CA SER A 100 -0.02 -0.76 14.97
C SER A 100 0.86 -1.40 13.89
N ALA A 101 1.89 -2.18 14.25
CA ALA A 101 2.74 -2.89 13.27
C ALA A 101 1.91 -3.77 12.32
N LEU A 102 0.98 -4.57 12.89
CA LEU A 102 0.08 -5.43 12.11
C LEU A 102 -0.81 -4.61 11.18
N LYS A 103 -1.40 -3.52 11.70
CA LYS A 103 -2.26 -2.62 10.93
C LYS A 103 -1.50 -1.96 9.78
N ARG A 104 -0.25 -1.54 10.00
CA ARG A 104 0.58 -0.88 8.98
C ARG A 104 0.84 -1.82 7.80
N VAL A 105 1.25 -3.06 8.05
CA VAL A 105 1.43 -4.07 6.98
C VAL A 105 0.11 -4.31 6.26
N TYR A 106 -0.95 -4.62 7.02
CA TYR A 106 -2.26 -4.97 6.47
C TYR A 106 -2.81 -3.87 5.56
N TYR A 107 -2.89 -2.63 6.07
CA TYR A 107 -3.47 -1.53 5.32
C TYR A 107 -2.59 -1.09 4.16
N ARG A 108 -1.25 -1.06 4.30
CA ARG A 108 -0.39 -0.72 3.17
C ARG A 108 -0.58 -1.66 1.99
N ALA A 109 -0.54 -2.97 2.25
CA ALA A 109 -0.77 -3.99 1.22
C ALA A 109 -2.18 -3.89 0.61
N THR A 110 -3.21 -3.74 1.45
CA THR A 110 -4.61 -3.66 1.00
C THR A 110 -4.85 -2.43 0.12
N PHE A 111 -4.41 -1.25 0.55
CA PHE A 111 -4.61 -0.04 -0.24
C PHE A 111 -3.78 -0.06 -1.52
N GLU A 112 -2.60 -0.65 -1.51
CA GLU A 112 -1.81 -0.85 -2.73
C GLU A 112 -2.48 -1.79 -3.72
N ALA A 113 -2.96 -2.95 -3.25
CA ALA A 113 -3.71 -3.89 -4.09
C ALA A 113 -4.92 -3.21 -4.74
N ASN A 114 -5.71 -2.47 -3.95
CA ASN A 114 -6.88 -1.74 -4.44
C ASN A 114 -6.50 -0.67 -5.48
N ARG A 115 -5.38 0.04 -5.31
CA ARG A 115 -4.90 1.02 -6.29
C ARG A 115 -4.47 0.36 -7.59
N LEU A 116 -3.70 -0.73 -7.53
CA LEU A 116 -3.26 -1.46 -8.72
C LEU A 116 -4.45 -2.03 -9.49
N GLU A 117 -5.41 -2.63 -8.79
CA GLU A 117 -6.66 -3.12 -9.39
C GLU A 117 -7.45 -1.97 -10.03
N SER A 118 -7.55 -0.83 -9.34
CA SER A 118 -8.25 0.35 -9.88
C SER A 118 -7.57 0.91 -11.12
N LEU A 119 -6.24 1.00 -11.13
CA LEU A 119 -5.48 1.45 -12.30
C LEU A 119 -5.66 0.52 -13.48
N GLN A 120 -5.64 -0.80 -13.26
CA GLN A 120 -5.91 -1.79 -14.31
C GLN A 120 -7.33 -1.63 -14.88
N LYS A 121 -8.35 -1.52 -14.03
CA LYS A 121 -9.74 -1.26 -14.47
C LYS A 121 -9.89 0.04 -15.26
N ILE A 122 -9.18 1.09 -14.85
CA ILE A 122 -9.18 2.38 -15.55
C ILE A 122 -8.52 2.24 -16.94
N MET A 123 -7.41 1.50 -17.02
CA MET A 123 -6.74 1.18 -18.28
C MET A 123 -7.65 0.38 -19.22
N ASP A 124 -8.31 -0.66 -18.71
CA ASP A 124 -9.22 -1.52 -19.47
C ASP A 124 -10.44 -0.75 -19.99
N ALA A 125 -10.88 0.28 -19.26
CA ALA A 125 -11.93 1.19 -19.68
C ALA A 125 -11.48 2.24 -20.74
N GLY A 126 -10.22 2.19 -21.18
CA GLY A 126 -9.69 3.05 -22.24
C GLY A 126 -9.25 4.44 -21.78
N PHE A 127 -9.07 4.65 -20.46
CA PHE A 127 -8.48 5.88 -19.94
C PHE A 127 -6.97 5.73 -19.81
N PHE A 128 -6.23 6.77 -20.20
CA PHE A 128 -4.76 6.78 -20.18
C PHE A 128 -4.18 7.79 -19.19
N GLU A 129 -5.04 8.54 -18.49
CA GLU A 129 -4.64 9.55 -17.51
C GLU A 129 -5.54 9.44 -16.27
N VAL A 130 -4.92 9.54 -15.09
CA VAL A 130 -5.58 9.52 -13.79
C VAL A 130 -5.21 10.74 -12.97
N ILE A 131 -6.10 11.13 -12.07
CA ILE A 131 -5.87 12.17 -11.07
C ILE A 131 -5.68 11.50 -9.71
N TYR A 132 -4.58 11.83 -9.03
CA TYR A 132 -4.39 11.40 -7.64
C TYR A 132 -5.29 12.21 -6.72
N ARG A 133 -5.97 11.53 -5.80
CA ARG A 133 -6.82 12.11 -4.77
C ARG A 133 -6.30 11.66 -3.42
N SER A 134 -5.85 12.59 -2.60
CA SER A 134 -5.46 12.31 -1.22
C SER A 134 -6.71 12.14 -0.33
N SER A 135 -6.54 11.71 0.92
CA SER A 135 -7.69 11.59 1.84
C SER A 135 -8.20 12.93 2.33
N GLY A 136 -7.34 13.95 2.36
CA GLY A 136 -7.68 15.32 2.75
C GLY A 136 -7.85 15.50 4.25
N ASP A 137 -7.25 14.64 5.07
CA ASP A 137 -7.27 14.74 6.52
C ASP A 137 -5.86 14.83 7.12
N GLU A 138 -5.76 15.02 8.43
CA GLU A 138 -4.52 15.31 9.17
C GLU A 138 -3.45 14.19 9.10
N ARG A 139 -3.78 13.05 8.50
CA ARG A 139 -2.87 11.90 8.36
C ARG A 139 -2.23 11.83 6.97
N ASP A 140 -2.61 12.72 6.05
CA ASP A 140 -1.89 12.87 4.79
C ASP A 140 -0.48 13.41 5.05
N CYS A 141 0.51 12.85 4.36
CA CYS A 141 1.87 13.36 4.40
C CYS A 141 2.05 14.50 3.38
N PRO A 142 3.12 15.31 3.50
CA PRO A 142 3.37 16.42 2.57
C PRO A 142 3.35 16.02 1.09
N TRP A 143 3.82 14.81 0.76
CA TRP A 143 3.76 14.31 -0.62
C TRP A 143 2.34 14.07 -1.10
N CYS A 144 1.46 13.56 -0.24
CA CYS A 144 0.04 13.33 -0.57
C CYS A 144 -0.67 14.65 -0.82
N GLU A 145 -0.44 15.65 0.03
CA GLU A 145 -1.04 16.98 -0.10
C GLU A 145 -0.58 17.67 -1.39
N ALA A 146 0.74 17.67 -1.64
CA ALA A 146 1.33 18.31 -2.82
C ALA A 146 0.91 17.65 -4.15
N ASN A 147 0.54 16.37 -4.13
CA ASN A 147 0.08 15.65 -5.32
C ASN A 147 -1.42 15.55 -5.45
N ASN A 148 -2.20 16.04 -4.49
CA ASN A 148 -3.65 16.00 -4.58
C ASN A 148 -4.12 16.84 -5.79
N GLY A 149 -4.82 16.19 -6.72
CA GLY A 149 -5.26 16.82 -7.96
C GLY A 149 -4.26 16.74 -9.12
N ASN A 150 -3.04 16.24 -8.90
CA ASN A 150 -2.06 16.05 -9.96
C ASN A 150 -2.43 14.87 -10.87
N ARG A 151 -2.08 15.01 -12.14
CA ARG A 151 -2.37 14.04 -13.20
C ARG A 151 -1.17 13.13 -13.43
N PHE A 152 -1.44 11.85 -13.64
CA PHE A 152 -0.44 10.82 -13.91
C PHE A 152 -0.88 9.99 -15.12
N PRO A 153 0.06 9.51 -15.95
CA PRO A 153 -0.24 8.45 -16.90
C PRO A 153 -0.75 7.20 -16.17
N VAL A 154 -1.77 6.53 -16.73
CA VAL A 154 -2.21 5.23 -16.22
C VAL A 154 -1.10 4.21 -16.46
N SER A 155 -0.45 3.81 -15.37
CA SER A 155 0.77 3.01 -15.41
C SER A 155 1.10 2.49 -14.00
N GLU A 156 1.93 1.45 -13.89
CA GLU A 156 2.39 0.95 -12.59
C GLU A 156 3.29 2.00 -11.89
N GLU A 157 4.00 2.82 -12.67
CA GLU A 157 4.82 3.92 -12.21
C GLU A 157 4.02 4.96 -11.38
N ALA A 158 2.71 5.09 -11.63
CA ALA A 158 1.85 5.95 -10.80
C ALA A 158 1.77 5.45 -9.35
N ASN A 159 1.68 4.14 -9.13
CA ASN A 159 1.72 3.57 -7.77
C ASN A 159 3.14 3.55 -7.19
N GLU A 160 4.17 3.36 -8.02
CA GLU A 160 5.58 3.42 -7.56
C GLU A 160 5.96 4.81 -7.03
N ALA A 161 5.38 5.88 -7.59
CA ALA A 161 5.53 7.24 -7.07
C ALA A 161 5.02 7.37 -5.62
N ILE A 162 3.91 6.71 -5.28
CA ILE A 162 3.41 6.64 -3.90
C ILE A 162 4.41 5.89 -3.03
N LYS A 163 4.84 4.70 -3.47
CA LYS A 163 5.75 3.84 -2.70
C LYS A 163 7.07 4.53 -2.35
N THR A 164 7.62 5.29 -3.29
CA THR A 164 8.93 5.95 -3.13
C THR A 164 8.86 7.19 -2.24
N ASN A 165 7.76 7.94 -2.27
CA ASN A 165 7.71 9.28 -1.69
C ASN A 165 6.73 9.45 -0.51
N CYS A 166 5.75 8.56 -0.38
CA CYS A 166 4.73 8.66 0.66
C CYS A 166 5.25 8.13 2.00
N THR A 167 5.16 8.96 3.04
CA THR A 167 5.58 8.60 4.40
C THR A 167 4.41 8.30 5.35
N CYS A 168 3.17 8.29 4.84
CA CYS A 168 2.00 7.91 5.63
C CYS A 168 2.18 6.51 6.25
N ALA A 169 1.56 6.29 7.42
CA ALA A 169 1.49 4.95 8.02
C ALA A 169 0.93 3.92 7.02
N TRP A 170 -0.09 4.33 6.26
CA TRP A 170 -0.55 3.70 5.03
C TRP A 170 -1.19 4.77 4.13
N ASN A 171 -0.89 4.76 2.83
CA ASN A 171 -1.49 5.69 1.89
C ASN A 171 -2.94 5.28 1.60
N ARG A 172 -3.88 6.19 1.86
CA ARG A 172 -5.33 6.01 1.65
C ARG A 172 -5.87 6.77 0.44
N GLY A 173 -4.98 7.43 -0.30
CA GLY A 173 -5.32 8.08 -1.55
C GLY A 173 -5.64 7.07 -2.64
N PHE A 174 -6.30 7.55 -3.69
CA PHE A 174 -6.70 6.75 -4.83
C PHE A 174 -6.49 7.50 -6.15
N PHE A 175 -6.53 6.76 -7.25
CA PHE A 175 -6.49 7.31 -8.61
C PHE A 175 -7.89 7.29 -9.21
N GLY A 176 -8.38 8.44 -9.67
CA GLY A 176 -9.62 8.55 -10.44
C GLY A 176 -9.34 8.76 -11.92
N PRO A 177 -10.16 8.25 -12.86
CA PRO A 177 -9.97 8.49 -14.28
C PRO A 177 -10.18 9.98 -14.63
N VAL A 178 -9.37 10.52 -15.53
CA VAL A 178 -9.59 11.85 -16.09
C VAL A 178 -10.55 11.74 -17.27
N VAL A 179 -11.78 12.19 -17.08
CA VAL A 179 -12.78 12.27 -18.15
C VAL A 179 -12.63 13.60 -18.90
N LYS A 180 -12.28 13.53 -20.20
CA LYS A 180 -12.37 14.70 -21.08
C LYS A 180 -13.84 14.94 -21.41
N VAL A 181 -14.49 15.84 -20.69
CA VAL A 181 -15.82 16.33 -21.09
C VAL A 181 -15.61 17.16 -22.35
N LYS A 182 -16.12 16.68 -23.50
CA LYS A 182 -16.24 17.52 -24.70
C LYS A 182 -17.20 18.66 -24.34
N LYS A 183 -16.68 19.89 -24.31
CA LYS A 183 -17.53 21.09 -24.30
C LYS A 183 -18.21 21.23 -25.65
#